data_AF-A0A7Y2XS00-F1
#
_entry.id   AF-A0A7Y2XS00-F1
#
_cell.length_a   1.000
_cell.length_b   1.000
_cell.length_c   1.000
_cell.angle_alpha   90.00
_cell.angle_beta   90.00
_cell.angle_gamma   90.00
#
_symmetry.space_group_name_H-M   'P 1'
#
loop_
_entity.id
_entity.type
_entity.pdbx_description
1 polymer ?
#
loop_
_entity_poly.entity_id
_entity_poly.type
_entity_poly.pdbx_seq_one_letter_code
_entity_poly.pdbx_strand_id
1 'polypeptide(L)'
;MINNNNLKYISYVISLLLFSTVSEAAEAGPQAAGSWLAILPPLFTIAVALITKRVVPALFLGIWMGAWIINDFGLGGLGKALLDTFQVFVANALANPDHSAIVLFSMMVGGMVGIISRNGGMQGIVNHIVRWADSARHACVATASLGLAIFCDDYANTLVVGNTMRPVTDSMRVSRAKLAYIVDSTAAPVACIAVVTTWIGYEIGLIGDSLSKMEGLDTEAYLLFLNTLPYSFYPVMAIAFVFMVSITGRDFGPMLEAERHALAHGSENPAIDRASNEEAESIAPVDGKPQRAFNAYIPVAVMVLGVVVGLYVTGREGLGDVSDPTLKDIIGNANSYTALMWA
;
A
#
# COMPACT_ATOMS: atom_id res chain seq x y z
N MET A 1 17.02 -29.52 -26.06
CA MET A 1 16.54 -29.16 -27.42
C MET A 1 15.04 -29.18 -27.42
N ILE A 2 14.39 -28.01 -27.25
CA ILE A 2 12.93 -27.90 -27.31
C ILE A 2 12.53 -28.06 -28.78
N ASN A 3 11.71 -29.07 -29.07
CA ASN A 3 11.31 -29.43 -30.41
C ASN A 3 10.52 -28.27 -31.07
N ASN A 4 10.85 -27.94 -32.32
CA ASN A 4 10.33 -26.75 -33.04
C ASN A 4 8.78 -26.77 -33.17
N ASN A 5 8.18 -27.96 -33.10
CA ASN A 5 6.73 -28.12 -33.08
C ASN A 5 6.10 -27.73 -31.74
N ASN A 6 6.76 -27.99 -30.60
CA ASN A 6 6.26 -27.59 -29.28
C ASN A 6 6.29 -26.07 -29.12
N LEU A 7 7.30 -25.40 -29.68
CA LEU A 7 7.37 -23.94 -29.69
C LEU A 7 6.26 -23.31 -30.55
N LYS A 8 5.91 -23.96 -31.67
CA LYS A 8 4.76 -23.58 -32.51
C LYS A 8 3.44 -23.81 -31.80
N TYR A 9 3.25 -24.93 -31.11
CA TYR A 9 2.03 -25.18 -30.32
C TYR A 9 1.89 -24.23 -29.14
N ILE A 10 2.98 -23.92 -28.42
CA ILE A 10 2.97 -22.92 -27.35
C ILE A 10 2.65 -21.53 -27.94
N SER A 11 3.23 -21.16 -29.08
CA SER A 11 2.90 -19.92 -29.78
C SER A 11 1.46 -19.90 -30.29
N TYR A 12 0.92 -21.03 -30.76
CA TYR A 12 -0.46 -21.17 -31.22
C TYR A 12 -1.45 -21.13 -30.07
N VAL A 13 -1.10 -21.69 -28.91
CA VAL A 13 -1.91 -21.65 -27.68
C VAL A 13 -1.82 -20.28 -27.04
N ILE A 14 -0.66 -19.62 -27.04
CA ILE A 14 -0.53 -18.22 -26.59
C ILE A 14 -1.30 -17.29 -27.53
N SER A 15 -1.24 -17.48 -28.85
CA SER A 15 -2.04 -16.69 -29.79
C SER A 15 -3.53 -17.04 -29.71
N LEU A 16 -3.92 -18.30 -29.52
CA LEU A 16 -5.32 -18.63 -29.22
C LEU A 16 -5.77 -17.99 -27.91
N LEU A 17 -4.97 -18.01 -26.85
CA LEU A 17 -5.31 -17.40 -25.56
C LEU A 17 -5.32 -15.86 -25.62
N LEU A 18 -4.48 -15.26 -26.46
CA LEU A 18 -4.44 -13.80 -26.68
C LEU A 18 -5.54 -13.31 -27.64
N PHE A 19 -6.05 -14.16 -28.54
CA PHE A 19 -7.00 -13.76 -29.60
C PHE A 19 -8.37 -14.47 -29.53
N SER A 20 -8.59 -15.41 -28.61
CA SER A 20 -9.92 -16.05 -28.42
C SER A 20 -10.79 -15.23 -27.48
N THR A 21 -11.27 -14.09 -27.98
CA THR A 21 -12.62 -13.55 -27.71
C THR A 21 -12.83 -12.34 -28.64
N VAL A 22 -12.79 -12.58 -29.96
CA VAL A 22 -13.54 -11.73 -30.89
C VAL A 22 -14.93 -12.35 -30.99
N SER A 23 -15.79 -12.03 -30.01
CA SER A 23 -17.23 -12.27 -30.13
C SER A 23 -17.91 -10.91 -30.19
N GLU A 24 -18.66 -10.74 -31.26
CA GLU A 24 -19.28 -9.51 -31.71
C GLU A 24 -20.52 -9.15 -30.87
N ALA A 25 -20.77 -7.84 -30.77
CA ALA A 25 -22.00 -7.13 -30.38
C ALA A 25 -22.31 -6.91 -28.89
N ALA A 26 -22.03 -5.69 -28.38
CA ALA A 26 -23.02 -4.61 -28.27
C ALA A 26 -22.41 -3.39 -27.50
N GLU A 27 -22.56 -2.20 -28.07
CA GLU A 27 -22.34 -0.86 -27.46
C GLU A 27 -20.94 -0.49 -26.92
N ALA A 28 -20.12 0.09 -27.80
CA ALA A 28 -19.16 1.18 -27.56
C ALA A 28 -18.25 1.14 -26.30
N GLY A 29 -17.62 0.00 -26.01
CA GLY A 29 -16.43 -0.08 -25.14
C GLY A 29 -15.14 -0.34 -25.94
N PRO A 30 -13.95 0.09 -25.47
CA PRO A 30 -12.68 -0.26 -26.12
C PRO A 30 -12.54 -1.79 -26.18
N GLN A 31 -12.11 -2.34 -27.33
CA GLN A 31 -12.00 -3.80 -27.59
C GLN A 31 -11.13 -4.55 -26.57
N ALA A 32 -10.30 -3.85 -25.80
CA ALA A 32 -9.44 -4.41 -24.77
C ALA A 32 -10.12 -4.63 -23.41
N ALA A 33 -11.31 -4.04 -23.17
CA ALA A 33 -12.02 -4.16 -21.91
C ALA A 33 -12.46 -5.62 -21.68
N GLY A 34 -11.97 -6.24 -20.60
CA GLY A 34 -12.27 -7.65 -20.26
C GLY A 34 -11.30 -8.69 -20.85
N SER A 35 -10.26 -8.28 -21.57
CA SER A 35 -9.23 -9.17 -22.13
C SER A 35 -7.96 -9.23 -21.27
N TRP A 36 -7.12 -10.26 -21.45
CA TRP A 36 -5.79 -10.35 -20.80
C TRP A 36 -4.88 -9.15 -21.12
N LEU A 37 -5.19 -8.36 -22.16
CA LEU A 37 -4.45 -7.14 -22.49
C LEU A 37 -4.56 -6.09 -21.37
N ALA A 38 -5.62 -6.09 -20.56
CA ALA A 38 -5.77 -5.17 -19.43
C ALA A 38 -4.70 -5.38 -18.33
N ILE A 39 -4.05 -6.54 -18.29
CA ILE A 39 -2.98 -6.87 -17.33
C ILE A 39 -1.62 -6.34 -17.82
N LEU A 40 -1.47 -6.05 -19.12
CA LEU A 40 -0.19 -5.60 -19.68
C LEU A 40 0.31 -4.27 -19.09
N PRO A 41 -0.51 -3.21 -18.97
CA PRO A 41 -0.04 -1.93 -18.40
C PRO A 41 0.59 -2.07 -17.01
N PRO A 42 -0.04 -2.73 -16.00
CA PRO A 42 0.59 -2.90 -14.70
C PRO A 42 1.83 -3.79 -14.74
N LEU A 43 1.84 -4.89 -15.50
CA LEU A 43 3.04 -5.75 -15.62
C LEU A 43 4.21 -5.01 -16.27
N PHE A 44 3.93 -4.24 -17.32
CA PHE A 44 4.94 -3.42 -17.99
C PHE A 44 5.47 -2.34 -17.06
N THR A 45 4.60 -1.67 -16.32
CA THR A 45 4.98 -0.70 -15.29
C THR A 45 5.95 -1.30 -14.28
N ILE A 46 5.62 -2.48 -13.74
CA ILE A 46 6.48 -3.19 -12.78
C ILE A 46 7.83 -3.54 -13.42
N ALA A 47 7.82 -4.11 -14.63
CA ALA A 47 9.05 -4.48 -15.32
C ALA A 47 9.97 -3.27 -15.56
N VAL A 48 9.41 -2.16 -16.06
CA VAL A 48 10.15 -0.91 -16.27
C VAL A 48 10.65 -0.33 -14.95
N ALA A 49 9.84 -0.35 -13.89
CA ALA A 49 10.25 0.12 -12.56
C ALA A 49 11.45 -0.66 -12.03
N LEU A 50 11.46 -2.00 -12.17
CA LEU A 50 12.55 -2.86 -11.73
C LEU A 50 13.83 -2.66 -12.56
N ILE A 51 13.71 -2.47 -13.87
CA ILE A 51 14.86 -2.25 -14.78
C ILE A 51 15.47 -0.86 -14.57
N THR A 52 14.62 0.17 -14.56
CA THR A 52 15.07 1.57 -14.51
C THR A 52 15.37 2.04 -13.09
N LYS A 53 14.85 1.33 -12.07
CA LYS A 53 14.85 1.74 -10.66
C LYS A 53 14.23 3.13 -10.45
N ARG A 54 13.27 3.51 -11.30
CA ARG A 54 12.59 4.80 -11.26
C ARG A 54 11.09 4.61 -11.38
N VAL A 55 10.36 4.88 -10.30
CA VAL A 55 8.92 4.64 -10.20
C VAL A 55 8.12 5.61 -11.09
N VAL A 56 8.40 6.91 -11.01
CA VAL A 56 7.62 7.94 -11.74
C VAL A 56 7.65 7.75 -13.27
N PRO A 57 8.81 7.56 -13.92
CA PRO A 57 8.85 7.26 -15.35
C PRO A 57 8.16 5.94 -15.71
N ALA A 58 8.25 4.92 -14.85
CA ALA A 58 7.59 3.64 -15.07
C ALA A 58 6.07 3.77 -15.05
N LEU A 59 5.51 4.52 -14.08
CA LEU A 59 4.08 4.83 -14.01
C LEU A 59 3.60 5.55 -15.27
N PHE A 60 4.33 6.58 -15.72
CA PHE A 60 3.99 7.31 -16.95
C PHE A 60 3.97 6.38 -18.17
N LEU A 61 5.00 5.55 -18.32
CA LEU A 61 5.09 4.57 -19.42
C LEU A 61 3.97 3.52 -19.33
N GLY A 62 3.54 3.16 -18.12
CA GLY A 62 2.38 2.31 -17.86
C GLY A 62 1.07 2.91 -18.36
N ILE A 63 0.78 4.17 -18.00
CA ILE A 63 -0.41 4.88 -18.46
C ILE A 63 -0.36 5.04 -19.98
N TRP A 64 0.81 5.35 -20.54
CA TRP A 64 0.99 5.42 -21.99
C TRP A 64 0.73 4.09 -22.69
N MET A 65 1.19 2.98 -22.11
CA MET A 65 0.84 1.65 -22.61
C MET A 65 -0.68 1.46 -22.58
N GLY A 66 -1.35 1.75 -21.45
CA GLY A 66 -2.81 1.67 -21.34
C GLY A 66 -3.55 2.54 -22.38
N ALA A 67 -3.12 3.78 -22.58
CA ALA A 67 -3.66 4.68 -23.60
C ALA A 67 -3.45 4.12 -25.03
N TRP A 68 -2.33 3.44 -25.26
CA TRP A 68 -2.04 2.81 -26.55
C TRP A 68 -2.92 1.57 -26.78
N ILE A 69 -3.19 0.79 -25.73
CA ILE A 69 -4.14 -0.33 -25.76
C ILE A 69 -5.55 0.17 -26.15
N ILE A 70 -6.00 1.27 -25.52
CA ILE A 70 -7.33 1.85 -25.76
C ILE A 70 -7.44 2.38 -27.21
N ASN A 71 -6.34 2.83 -27.81
CA ASN A 71 -6.26 3.25 -29.21
C ASN A 71 -5.92 2.06 -30.16
N ASP A 72 -6.43 0.86 -29.87
CA ASP A 72 -6.33 -0.37 -30.68
C ASP A 72 -4.90 -0.85 -31.02
N PHE A 73 -3.88 -0.48 -30.22
CA PHE A 73 -2.47 -0.83 -30.45
C PHE A 73 -1.90 -0.41 -31.83
N GLY A 74 -2.58 0.49 -32.54
CA GLY A 74 -2.13 0.91 -33.88
C GLY A 74 -0.80 1.66 -33.83
N LEU A 75 0.10 1.40 -34.79
CA LEU A 75 1.37 2.15 -34.93
C LEU A 75 1.13 3.66 -35.15
N GLY A 76 0.05 4.01 -35.86
CA GLY A 76 -0.40 5.41 -36.00
C GLY A 76 -1.01 6.00 -34.72
N GLY A 77 -1.50 5.14 -33.81
CA GLY A 77 -2.08 5.52 -32.53
C GLY A 77 -1.04 5.72 -31.42
N LEU A 78 0.19 5.26 -31.58
CA LEU A 78 1.25 5.38 -30.56
C LEU A 78 1.54 6.84 -30.17
N GLY A 79 1.66 7.72 -31.17
CA GLY A 79 1.90 9.14 -30.96
C GLY A 79 0.68 9.85 -30.36
N LYS A 80 -0.53 9.51 -30.82
CA LYS A 80 -1.78 10.04 -30.25
C LYS A 80 -1.97 9.58 -28.80
N ALA A 81 -1.70 8.31 -28.50
CA ALA A 81 -1.77 7.75 -27.15
C ALA A 81 -0.85 8.47 -26.17
N LEU A 82 0.33 8.93 -26.62
CA LEU A 82 1.22 9.75 -25.79
C LEU A 82 0.59 11.10 -25.44
N LEU A 83 -0.07 11.75 -26.41
CA LEU A 83 -0.78 13.01 -26.18
C LEU A 83 -2.01 12.78 -25.29
N ASP A 84 -2.82 11.74 -25.57
CA ASP A 84 -4.00 11.37 -24.79
C ASP A 84 -3.63 11.01 -23.35
N THR A 85 -2.46 10.39 -23.11
CA THR A 85 -1.93 10.11 -21.76
C THR A 85 -1.94 11.36 -20.90
N PHE A 86 -1.43 12.48 -21.43
CA PHE A 86 -1.35 13.72 -20.68
C PHE A 86 -2.65 14.52 -20.73
N GLN A 87 -3.22 14.71 -21.94
CA GLN A 87 -4.37 15.57 -22.18
C GLN A 87 -5.69 14.99 -21.68
N VAL A 88 -5.85 13.67 -21.73
CA VAL A 88 -7.11 13.00 -21.38
C VAL A 88 -6.96 12.35 -20.01
N PHE A 89 -6.06 11.37 -19.89
CA PHE A 89 -6.02 10.53 -18.68
C PHE A 89 -5.48 11.28 -17.47
N VAL A 90 -4.30 11.90 -17.57
CA VAL A 90 -3.71 12.67 -16.45
C VAL A 90 -4.54 13.91 -16.14
N ALA A 91 -4.98 14.66 -17.15
CA ALA A 91 -5.77 15.88 -16.93
C ALA A 91 -7.11 15.58 -16.25
N ASN A 92 -7.87 14.58 -16.71
CA ASN A 92 -9.15 14.22 -16.09
C ASN A 92 -8.95 13.64 -14.69
N ALA A 93 -7.88 12.85 -14.47
CA ALA A 93 -7.57 12.35 -13.13
C ALA A 93 -7.24 13.48 -12.15
N LEU A 94 -6.51 14.52 -12.58
CA LEU A 94 -6.20 15.69 -11.77
C LEU A 94 -7.41 16.62 -11.56
N ALA A 95 -8.32 16.70 -12.54
CA ALA A 95 -9.51 17.54 -12.44
C ALA A 95 -10.65 16.89 -11.63
N ASN A 96 -10.57 15.58 -11.37
CA ASN A 96 -11.55 14.87 -10.57
C ASN A 96 -11.45 15.32 -9.08
N PRO A 97 -12.53 15.86 -8.48
CA PRO A 97 -12.53 16.30 -7.09
C PRO A 97 -12.24 15.19 -6.09
N ASP A 98 -12.72 13.97 -6.33
CA ASP A 98 -12.54 12.82 -5.44
C ASP A 98 -11.08 12.34 -5.48
N HIS A 99 -10.47 12.28 -6.67
CA HIS A 99 -9.04 11.99 -6.80
C HIS A 99 -8.18 13.07 -6.15
N SER A 100 -8.57 14.34 -6.30
CA SER A 100 -7.88 15.46 -5.65
C SER A 100 -8.00 15.39 -4.13
N ALA A 101 -9.17 15.00 -3.61
CA ALA A 101 -9.39 14.78 -2.18
C ALA A 101 -8.47 13.68 -1.63
N ILE A 102 -8.31 12.56 -2.36
CA ILE A 102 -7.36 11.50 -1.99
C ILE A 102 -5.93 12.04 -1.92
N VAL A 103 -5.48 12.79 -2.93
CA VAL A 103 -4.13 13.37 -2.95
C VAL A 103 -3.91 14.30 -1.75
N LEU A 104 -4.86 15.19 -1.47
CA LEU A 104 -4.79 16.12 -0.35
C LEU A 104 -4.76 15.38 0.99
N PHE A 105 -5.63 14.37 1.17
CA PHE A 105 -5.65 13.53 2.35
C PHE A 105 -4.32 12.79 2.55
N SER A 106 -3.79 12.13 1.51
CA SER A 106 -2.50 11.44 1.59
C SER A 106 -1.35 12.40 1.95
N MET A 107 -1.37 13.64 1.41
CA MET A 107 -0.40 14.66 1.79
C MET A 107 -0.54 15.12 3.25
N MET A 108 -1.76 15.24 3.76
CA MET A 108 -2.03 15.60 5.16
C MET A 108 -1.55 14.49 6.12
N VAL A 109 -1.85 13.22 5.81
CA VAL A 109 -1.38 12.08 6.61
C VAL A 109 0.15 12.00 6.58
N GLY A 110 0.78 12.11 5.40
CA GLY A 110 2.24 12.14 5.29
C GLY A 110 2.87 13.31 6.06
N GLY A 111 2.25 14.49 6.02
CA GLY A 111 2.67 15.67 6.79
C GLY A 111 2.55 15.47 8.30
N MET A 112 1.42 14.92 8.77
CA MET A 112 1.20 14.55 10.17
C MET A 112 2.28 13.57 10.65
N VAL A 113 2.52 12.51 9.87
CA VAL A 113 3.53 11.49 10.17
C VAL A 113 4.94 12.08 10.21
N GLY A 114 5.26 13.00 9.31
CA GLY A 114 6.51 13.77 9.35
C GLY A 114 6.65 14.58 10.65
N ILE A 115 5.60 15.29 11.08
CA ILE A 115 5.59 16.06 12.33
C ILE A 115 5.78 15.15 13.55
N ILE A 116 5.04 14.03 13.62
CA ILE A 116 5.14 13.06 14.72
C ILE A 116 6.57 12.50 14.82
N SER A 117 7.17 12.16 13.68
CA SER A 117 8.55 11.66 13.62
C SER A 117 9.54 12.69 14.16
N ARG A 118 9.45 13.94 13.68
CA ARG A 118 10.35 15.04 14.07
C ARG A 118 10.16 15.51 15.51
N ASN A 119 8.97 15.38 16.10
CA ASN A 119 8.66 15.75 17.49
C ASN A 119 8.88 14.60 18.50
N GLY A 120 9.55 13.51 18.08
CA GLY A 120 9.90 12.41 18.98
C GLY A 120 8.75 11.50 19.39
N GLY A 121 7.59 11.60 18.73
CA GLY A 121 6.44 10.73 19.01
C GLY A 121 6.72 9.27 18.66
N MET A 122 7.28 9.05 17.47
CA MET A 122 7.68 7.73 16.99
C MET A 122 8.71 7.07 17.92
N GLN A 123 9.74 7.83 18.32
CA GLN A 123 10.74 7.37 19.28
C GLN A 123 10.14 7.07 20.66
N GLY A 124 9.11 7.82 21.07
CA GLY A 124 8.38 7.53 22.29
C GLY A 124 7.71 6.16 22.28
N ILE A 125 7.07 5.78 21.16
CA ILE A 125 6.46 4.44 20.99
C ILE A 125 7.55 3.36 21.07
N VAL A 126 8.66 3.55 20.35
CA VAL A 126 9.82 2.67 20.39
C VAL A 126 10.30 2.45 21.83
N ASN A 127 10.49 3.52 22.60
CA ASN A 127 11.04 3.45 23.96
C ASN A 127 10.17 2.62 24.92
N HIS A 128 8.89 2.42 24.61
CA HIS A 128 8.02 1.51 25.36
C HIS A 128 8.23 0.06 24.94
N ILE A 129 8.33 -0.21 23.65
CA ILE A 129 8.36 -1.57 23.08
C ILE A 129 9.75 -2.20 23.18
N VAL A 130 10.83 -1.43 22.97
CA VAL A 130 12.22 -1.94 23.03
C VAL A 130 12.60 -2.48 24.41
N ARG A 131 11.91 -2.06 25.49
CA ARG A 131 12.13 -2.59 26.84
C ARG A 131 11.88 -4.09 26.95
N TRP A 132 11.12 -4.67 26.02
CA TRP A 132 10.83 -6.09 25.99
C TRP A 132 11.79 -6.88 25.09
N ALA A 133 12.64 -6.21 24.31
CA ALA A 133 13.59 -6.83 23.39
C ALA A 133 14.86 -7.33 24.09
N ASP A 134 14.73 -8.29 25.01
CA ASP A 134 15.85 -8.87 25.78
C ASP A 134 16.52 -10.09 25.10
N SER A 135 15.92 -10.61 24.04
CA SER A 135 16.36 -11.80 23.31
C SER A 135 16.04 -11.65 21.83
N ALA A 136 16.68 -12.44 20.97
CA ALA A 136 16.43 -12.41 19.51
C ALA A 136 14.94 -12.59 19.17
N ARG A 137 14.25 -13.51 19.86
CA ARG A 137 12.81 -13.74 19.68
C ARG A 137 11.99 -12.54 20.12
N HIS A 138 12.25 -12.01 21.30
CA HIS A 138 11.51 -10.85 21.78
C HIS A 138 11.80 -9.60 20.95
N ALA A 139 13.01 -9.42 20.44
CA ALA A 139 13.35 -8.37 19.49
C ALA A 139 12.52 -8.49 18.21
N CYS A 140 12.40 -9.68 17.62
CA CYS A 140 11.57 -9.89 16.42
C CYS A 140 10.08 -9.62 16.69
N VAL A 141 9.54 -10.11 17.81
CA VAL A 141 8.15 -9.86 18.20
C VAL A 141 7.90 -8.39 18.49
N ALA A 142 8.86 -7.71 19.14
CA ALA A 142 8.82 -6.28 19.39
C ALA A 142 8.82 -5.49 18.07
N THR A 143 9.68 -5.86 17.12
CA THR A 143 9.68 -5.27 15.77
C THR A 143 8.33 -5.44 15.08
N ALA A 144 7.78 -6.66 15.06
CA ALA A 144 6.48 -6.92 14.43
C ALA A 144 5.35 -6.12 15.10
N SER A 145 5.35 -6.06 16.44
CA SER A 145 4.37 -5.31 17.22
C SER A 145 4.48 -3.80 16.98
N LEU A 146 5.71 -3.28 16.85
CA LEU A 146 5.95 -1.89 16.52
C LEU A 146 5.44 -1.56 15.11
N GLY A 147 5.62 -2.46 14.14
CA GLY A 147 5.03 -2.34 12.81
C GLY A 147 3.51 -2.27 12.85
N LEU A 148 2.85 -3.12 13.63
CA LEU A 148 1.39 -3.02 13.82
C LEU A 148 0.96 -1.72 14.50
N ALA A 149 1.78 -1.19 15.41
CA ALA A 149 1.48 0.07 16.10
C ALA A 149 1.59 1.30 15.18
N ILE A 150 2.44 1.25 14.16
CA ILE A 150 2.66 2.32 13.17
C ILE A 150 1.89 1.97 11.88
N PHE A 151 0.57 1.78 12.01
CA PHE A 151 -0.26 1.36 10.89
C PHE A 151 -0.66 2.49 9.94
N CYS A 152 -0.56 3.75 10.38
CA CYS A 152 -1.13 4.88 9.66
C CYS A 152 -0.47 5.14 8.30
N ASP A 153 0.82 4.80 8.17
CA ASP A 153 1.62 5.03 6.98
C ASP A 153 2.72 3.96 6.87
N ASP A 154 2.77 3.26 5.75
CA ASP A 154 3.69 2.16 5.47
C ASP A 154 5.14 2.63 5.25
N TYR A 155 5.32 3.84 4.71
CA TYR A 155 6.65 4.43 4.51
C TYR A 155 7.32 4.78 5.85
N ALA A 156 6.61 5.49 6.72
CA ALA A 156 7.09 5.79 8.06
C ALA A 156 7.19 4.55 8.93
N ASN A 157 6.29 3.57 8.78
CA ASN A 157 6.46 2.26 9.39
C ASN A 157 7.82 1.66 9.01
N THR A 158 8.09 1.55 7.70
CA THR A 158 9.31 0.93 7.20
C THR A 158 10.56 1.66 7.66
N LEU A 159 10.58 2.98 7.56
CA LEU A 159 11.73 3.79 7.93
C LEU A 159 11.94 3.85 9.45
N VAL A 160 10.89 4.08 10.24
CA VAL A 160 11.01 4.20 11.70
C VAL A 160 11.32 2.84 12.31
N VAL A 161 10.52 1.81 12.00
CA VAL A 161 10.70 0.46 12.59
C VAL A 161 12.03 -0.12 12.14
N GLY A 162 12.32 -0.06 10.83
CA GLY A 162 13.54 -0.61 10.27
C GLY A 162 14.80 0.02 10.85
N ASN A 163 14.89 1.35 10.91
CA ASN A 163 16.09 2.01 11.43
C ASN A 163 16.22 1.90 12.95
N THR A 164 15.10 1.94 13.67
CA THR A 164 15.15 1.93 15.14
C THR A 164 15.39 0.53 15.71
N MET A 165 14.80 -0.49 15.09
CA MET A 165 15.00 -1.87 15.53
C MET A 165 16.32 -2.45 15.04
N ARG A 166 16.94 -1.90 13.98
CA ARG A 166 18.24 -2.37 13.48
C ARG A 166 19.31 -2.51 14.56
N PRO A 167 19.66 -1.50 15.37
CA PRO A 167 20.68 -1.66 16.42
C PRO A 167 20.26 -2.69 17.48
N VAL A 168 18.96 -2.79 17.78
CA VAL A 168 18.43 -3.77 18.75
C VAL A 168 18.58 -5.19 18.20
N THR A 169 18.17 -5.44 16.96
CA THR A 169 18.28 -6.74 16.29
C THR A 169 19.74 -7.12 16.02
N ASP A 170 20.59 -6.17 15.64
CA ASP A 170 22.03 -6.38 15.43
C ASP A 170 22.71 -6.82 16.73
N SER A 171 22.37 -6.20 17.88
CA SER A 171 22.90 -6.60 19.19
C SER A 171 22.51 -8.03 19.58
N MET A 172 21.39 -8.52 19.06
CA MET A 172 20.86 -9.87 19.28
C MET A 172 21.23 -10.86 18.17
N ARG A 173 22.11 -10.45 17.23
CA ARG A 173 22.56 -11.25 16.07
C ARG A 173 21.43 -11.75 15.16
N VAL A 174 20.35 -10.97 15.06
CA VAL A 174 19.29 -11.19 14.08
C VAL A 174 19.75 -10.60 12.74
N SER A 175 19.56 -11.33 11.65
CA SER A 175 19.94 -10.91 10.31
C SER A 175 19.11 -9.71 9.83
N ARG A 176 19.76 -8.83 9.06
CA ARG A 176 19.07 -7.69 8.42
C ARG A 176 18.01 -8.14 7.41
N ALA A 177 18.19 -9.31 6.79
CA ALA A 177 17.19 -9.92 5.91
C ALA A 177 15.90 -10.27 6.67
N LYS A 178 16.01 -10.85 7.87
CA LYS A 178 14.84 -11.13 8.71
C LYS A 178 14.20 -9.86 9.25
N LEU A 179 14.98 -8.87 9.66
CA LEU A 179 14.45 -7.55 10.02
C LEU A 179 13.64 -6.94 8.87
N ALA A 180 14.19 -6.93 7.65
CA ALA A 180 13.51 -6.41 6.47
C ALA A 180 12.20 -7.17 6.18
N TYR A 181 12.22 -8.51 6.28
CA TYR A 181 11.02 -9.33 6.16
C TYR A 181 9.95 -8.97 7.18
N ILE A 182 10.32 -8.79 8.46
CA ILE A 182 9.37 -8.44 9.52
C ILE A 182 8.75 -7.07 9.24
N VAL A 183 9.59 -6.08 8.93
CA VAL A 183 9.16 -4.70 8.67
C VAL A 183 8.20 -4.66 7.48
N ASP A 184 8.59 -5.24 6.34
CA ASP A 184 7.77 -5.28 5.12
C ASP A 184 6.43 -5.99 5.36
N SER A 185 6.44 -7.13 6.06
CA SER A 185 5.23 -7.91 6.39
C SER A 185 4.29 -7.21 7.37
N THR A 186 4.72 -6.11 8.00
CA THR A 186 3.91 -5.31 8.93
C THR A 186 3.59 -3.92 8.42
N ALA A 187 4.27 -3.44 7.38
CA ALA A 187 4.00 -2.16 6.74
C ALA A 187 2.81 -2.29 5.76
N ALA A 188 3.05 -2.89 4.59
CA ALA A 188 2.04 -2.97 3.54
C ALA A 188 0.80 -3.79 3.93
N PRO A 189 0.92 -5.00 4.53
CA PRO A 189 -0.26 -5.77 4.95
C PRO A 189 -1.18 -5.02 5.92
N VAL A 190 -0.62 -4.36 6.92
CA VAL A 190 -1.43 -3.62 7.89
C VAL A 190 -2.10 -2.41 7.22
N ALA A 191 -1.39 -1.74 6.31
CA ALA A 191 -1.91 -0.59 5.60
C ALA A 191 -3.16 -0.91 4.73
N CYS A 192 -3.23 -2.13 4.18
CA CYS A 192 -4.37 -2.63 3.37
C CYS A 192 -5.61 -3.07 4.18
N ILE A 193 -5.49 -3.28 5.49
CA ILE A 193 -6.62 -3.76 6.32
C ILE A 193 -7.00 -2.80 7.44
N ALA A 194 -6.14 -1.85 7.77
CA ALA A 194 -6.46 -0.84 8.76
C ALA A 194 -7.47 0.16 8.20
N VAL A 195 -8.40 0.56 9.07
CA VAL A 195 -9.60 1.33 8.72
C VAL A 195 -9.28 2.77 8.30
N VAL A 196 -8.15 3.30 8.79
CA VAL A 196 -7.66 4.65 8.46
C VAL A 196 -6.14 4.58 8.25
N THR A 197 -5.70 4.71 7.02
CA THR A 197 -4.29 4.63 6.58
C THR A 197 -4.05 5.56 5.40
N THR A 198 -2.81 5.68 4.92
CA THR A 198 -2.52 6.35 3.65
C THR A 198 -3.11 5.67 2.41
N TRP A 199 -3.49 4.38 2.51
CA TRP A 199 -4.02 3.58 1.41
C TRP A 199 -5.54 3.67 1.26
N ILE A 200 -6.26 4.00 2.34
CA ILE A 200 -7.72 3.94 2.37
C ILE A 200 -8.37 4.79 1.27
N GLY A 201 -7.83 5.97 0.98
CA GLY A 201 -8.33 6.84 -0.08
C GLY A 201 -8.21 6.20 -1.47
N TYR A 202 -7.11 5.52 -1.74
CA TYR A 202 -6.91 4.80 -3.00
C TYR A 202 -7.85 3.59 -3.12
N GLU A 203 -8.01 2.80 -2.06
CA GLU A 203 -8.89 1.62 -2.06
C GLU A 203 -10.36 2.02 -2.27
N ILE A 204 -10.85 3.02 -1.52
CA ILE A 204 -12.20 3.56 -1.72
C ILE A 204 -12.34 4.17 -3.12
N GLY A 205 -11.32 4.87 -3.61
CA GLY A 205 -11.26 5.40 -4.98
C GLY A 205 -11.53 4.33 -6.03
N LEU A 206 -10.76 3.24 -5.98
CA LEU A 206 -10.92 2.12 -6.90
C LEU A 206 -12.26 1.41 -6.76
N ILE A 207 -12.74 1.23 -5.52
CA ILE A 207 -14.03 0.61 -5.26
C ILE A 207 -15.17 1.48 -5.80
N GLY A 208 -15.15 2.78 -5.55
CA GLY A 208 -16.13 3.75 -6.06
C GLY A 208 -16.15 3.81 -7.58
N ASP A 209 -14.97 3.88 -8.20
CA ASP A 209 -14.82 3.85 -9.67
C ASP A 209 -15.39 2.56 -10.28
N SER A 210 -15.28 1.43 -9.57
CA SER A 210 -15.81 0.15 -10.02
C SER A 210 -17.33 0.08 -9.82
N LEU A 211 -17.83 0.55 -8.67
CA LEU A 211 -19.26 0.60 -8.34
C LEU A 211 -20.04 1.48 -9.32
N SER A 212 -19.49 2.63 -9.72
CA SER A 212 -20.13 3.54 -10.69
C SER A 212 -20.39 2.90 -12.06
N LYS A 213 -19.71 1.79 -12.37
CA LYS A 213 -19.82 1.05 -13.63
C LYS A 213 -20.65 -0.24 -13.49
N MET A 214 -21.10 -0.59 -12.28
CA MET A 214 -21.86 -1.80 -11.99
C MET A 214 -23.31 -1.43 -11.64
N GLU A 215 -24.24 -1.76 -12.54
CA GLU A 215 -25.66 -1.54 -12.29
C GLU A 215 -26.20 -2.51 -11.21
N GLY A 216 -26.97 -2.00 -10.25
CA GLY A 216 -27.68 -2.79 -9.24
C GLY A 216 -26.97 -3.01 -7.89
N LEU A 217 -25.80 -2.39 -7.68
CA LEU A 217 -25.11 -2.35 -6.38
C LEU A 217 -25.17 -0.95 -5.78
N ASP A 218 -26.29 -0.64 -5.12
CA ASP A 218 -26.46 0.61 -4.37
C ASP A 218 -25.80 0.47 -2.98
N THR A 219 -24.48 0.61 -2.91
CA THR A 219 -23.72 0.61 -1.65
C THR A 219 -22.56 1.57 -1.74
N GLU A 220 -22.31 2.33 -0.67
CA GLU A 220 -21.16 3.23 -0.59
C GLU A 220 -19.82 2.49 -0.57
N ALA A 221 -18.83 3.09 -1.22
CA ALA A 221 -17.52 2.47 -1.44
C ALA A 221 -16.82 2.10 -0.11
N TYR A 222 -16.98 2.92 0.94
CA TYR A 222 -16.43 2.63 2.26
C TYR A 222 -17.09 1.44 2.96
N LEU A 223 -18.42 1.35 2.89
CA LEU A 223 -19.13 0.23 3.47
C LEU A 223 -18.76 -1.07 2.75
N LEU A 224 -18.62 -1.02 1.42
CA LEU A 224 -18.13 -2.16 0.65
C LEU A 224 -16.70 -2.53 1.08
N PHE A 225 -15.79 -1.57 1.20
CA PHE A 225 -14.43 -1.79 1.71
C PHE A 225 -14.45 -2.54 3.06
N LEU A 226 -15.22 -2.08 4.05
CA LEU A 226 -15.32 -2.76 5.35
C LEU A 226 -15.80 -4.22 5.22
N ASN A 227 -16.72 -4.50 4.30
CA ASN A 227 -17.18 -5.86 4.01
C ASN A 227 -16.15 -6.71 3.28
N THR A 228 -15.16 -6.11 2.61
CA THR A 228 -14.04 -6.83 1.99
C THR A 228 -12.95 -7.24 2.97
N LEU A 229 -12.83 -6.59 4.14
CA LEU A 229 -11.77 -6.87 5.13
C LEU A 229 -11.64 -8.35 5.52
N PRO A 230 -12.73 -9.12 5.74
CA PRO A 230 -12.62 -10.55 6.04
C PRO A 230 -12.06 -11.39 4.87
N TYR A 231 -12.14 -10.87 3.64
CA TYR A 231 -11.65 -11.51 2.42
C TYR A 231 -10.23 -11.07 2.03
N SER A 232 -9.62 -10.16 2.80
CA SER A 232 -8.22 -9.75 2.65
C SER A 232 -7.28 -10.83 3.22
N PHE A 233 -7.31 -12.01 2.59
CA PHE A 233 -6.59 -13.20 3.06
C PHE A 233 -5.08 -12.99 3.10
N TYR A 234 -4.50 -12.36 2.07
CA TYR A 234 -3.05 -12.15 2.02
C TYR A 234 -2.55 -11.29 3.18
N PRO A 235 -3.09 -10.08 3.44
CA PRO A 235 -2.65 -9.29 4.58
C PRO A 235 -2.79 -9.98 5.93
N VAL A 236 -3.95 -10.61 6.17
CA VAL A 236 -4.24 -11.31 7.43
C VAL A 236 -3.27 -12.48 7.63
N MET A 237 -3.04 -13.28 6.58
CA MET A 237 -2.11 -14.40 6.62
C MET A 237 -0.66 -13.92 6.76
N ALA A 238 -0.26 -12.86 6.09
CA ALA A 238 1.10 -12.30 6.20
C ALA A 238 1.40 -11.84 7.62
N ILE A 239 0.47 -11.12 8.26
CA ILE A 239 0.58 -10.70 9.66
C ILE A 239 0.64 -11.91 10.59
N ALA A 240 -0.25 -12.90 10.41
CA ALA A 240 -0.19 -14.12 11.21
C ALA A 240 1.14 -14.87 11.03
N PHE A 241 1.65 -14.92 9.81
CA PHE A 241 2.88 -15.62 9.45
C PHE A 241 4.12 -14.91 10.00
N VAL A 242 4.21 -13.58 9.97
CA VAL A 242 5.34 -12.84 10.56
C VAL A 242 5.40 -13.01 12.08
N PHE A 243 4.26 -13.00 12.79
CA PHE A 243 4.23 -13.31 14.22
C PHE A 243 4.62 -14.76 14.50
N MET A 244 4.12 -15.72 13.70
CA MET A 244 4.49 -17.12 13.84
C MET A 244 6.01 -17.33 13.68
N VAL A 245 6.62 -16.73 12.66
CA VAL A 245 8.07 -16.79 12.42
C VAL A 245 8.82 -16.13 13.56
N SER A 246 8.39 -14.94 14.00
CA SER A 246 9.03 -14.18 15.09
C SER A 246 9.01 -14.93 16.43
N ILE A 247 7.90 -15.60 16.76
CA ILE A 247 7.74 -16.36 18.02
C ILE A 247 8.50 -17.69 17.96
N THR A 248 8.35 -18.45 16.86
CA THR A 248 8.92 -19.79 16.77
C THR A 248 10.43 -19.77 16.47
N GLY A 249 10.91 -18.71 15.80
CA GLY A 249 12.26 -18.66 15.24
C GLY A 249 12.47 -19.66 14.11
N ARG A 250 11.39 -20.11 13.45
CA ARG A 250 11.46 -21.01 12.29
C ARG A 250 11.61 -20.21 11.01
N ASP A 251 12.84 -19.80 10.76
CA ASP A 251 13.23 -19.11 9.53
C ASP A 251 13.27 -20.09 8.35
N PHE A 252 13.10 -19.59 7.13
CA PHE A 252 12.96 -20.42 5.93
C PHE A 252 13.72 -19.84 4.73
N GLY A 253 14.05 -20.70 3.77
CA GLY A 253 14.67 -20.31 2.51
C GLY A 253 15.97 -19.51 2.69
N PRO A 254 16.25 -18.52 1.83
CA PRO A 254 17.44 -17.67 1.93
C PRO A 254 17.55 -16.90 3.25
N MET A 255 16.43 -16.59 3.90
CA MET A 255 16.42 -15.91 5.21
C MET A 255 17.03 -16.79 6.30
N LEU A 256 16.81 -18.11 6.26
CA LEU A 256 17.42 -19.05 7.20
C LEU A 256 18.95 -19.09 7.07
N GLU A 257 19.47 -18.98 5.84
CA GLU A 257 20.91 -18.93 5.58
C GLU A 257 21.50 -17.63 6.16
N ALA A 258 20.83 -16.50 5.94
CA ALA A 258 21.21 -15.21 6.50
C ALA A 258 21.20 -15.21 8.05
N GLU A 259 20.20 -15.84 8.68
CA GLU A 259 20.13 -15.98 10.14
C GLU A 259 21.29 -16.82 10.69
N ARG A 260 21.60 -17.96 10.05
CA ARG A 260 22.74 -18.81 10.46
C ARG A 260 24.06 -18.08 10.32
N HIS A 261 24.21 -17.30 9.25
CA HIS A 261 25.38 -16.47 9.05
C HIS A 261 25.49 -15.40 10.15
N ALA A 262 24.39 -14.71 10.47
CA ALA A 262 24.35 -13.66 11.49
C ALA A 262 24.70 -14.19 12.89
N LEU A 263 24.24 -15.40 13.24
CA LEU A 263 24.57 -16.05 14.51
C LEU A 263 26.08 -16.35 14.65
N ALA A 264 26.72 -16.79 13.56
CA ALA A 264 28.13 -17.20 13.54
C ALA A 264 29.10 -16.02 13.40
N HIS A 265 28.77 -15.01 12.59
CA HIS A 265 29.69 -13.94 12.19
C HIS A 265 29.23 -12.52 12.60
N GLY A 266 28.04 -12.40 13.21
CA GLY A 266 27.36 -11.12 13.41
C GLY A 266 26.52 -10.72 12.19
N SER A 267 25.61 -9.75 12.37
CA SER A 267 24.81 -9.23 11.27
C SER A 267 25.70 -8.52 10.21
N GLU A 268 25.31 -8.62 8.93
CA GLU A 268 26.13 -8.40 7.74
C GLU A 268 26.78 -7.00 7.55
N ASN A 269 27.68 -6.94 6.55
CA ASN A 269 28.74 -5.97 6.23
C ASN A 269 28.42 -4.45 6.36
N PRO A 270 29.25 -3.66 7.10
CA PRO A 270 29.09 -2.20 7.28
C PRO A 270 29.08 -1.35 6.00
N ALA A 271 29.39 -1.91 4.83
CA ALA A 271 29.38 -1.20 3.55
C ALA A 271 27.97 -0.83 3.04
N ILE A 272 26.91 -1.49 3.53
CA ILE A 272 25.51 -1.20 3.15
C ILE A 272 24.94 0.02 3.93
N ASP A 273 25.65 0.53 4.94
CA ASP A 273 25.11 1.50 5.91
C ASP A 273 24.85 2.91 5.34
N ARG A 274 25.56 3.35 4.28
CA ARG A 274 25.54 4.76 3.87
C ARG A 274 24.19 5.27 3.37
N ALA A 275 23.53 4.54 2.46
CA ALA A 275 22.26 5.00 1.88
C ALA A 275 21.11 5.00 2.91
N SER A 276 21.11 4.02 3.81
CA SER A 276 20.07 3.91 4.83
C SER A 276 20.18 4.93 5.96
N ASN A 277 21.40 5.41 6.26
CA ASN A 277 21.61 6.37 7.34
C ASN A 277 21.16 7.79 6.94
N GLU A 278 21.33 8.18 5.68
CA GLU A 278 20.87 9.50 5.19
C GLU A 278 19.34 9.64 5.22
N GLU A 279 18.60 8.60 4.83
CA GLU A 279 17.13 8.59 4.91
C GLU A 279 16.64 8.55 6.36
N ALA A 280 17.31 7.79 7.24
CA ALA A 280 17.00 7.73 8.66
C ALA A 280 17.19 9.08 9.37
N GLU A 281 18.27 9.82 9.06
CA GLU A 281 18.54 11.15 9.61
C GLU A 281 17.46 12.17 9.22
N SER A 282 16.88 12.04 8.02
CA SER A 282 15.87 12.99 7.53
C SER A 282 14.60 13.04 8.38
N ILE A 283 14.23 11.90 8.98
CA ILE A 283 13.01 11.73 9.80
C ILE A 283 13.29 11.62 11.30
N ALA A 284 14.56 11.66 11.72
CA ALA A 284 14.93 11.57 13.12
C ALA A 284 14.34 12.72 13.96
N PRO A 285 14.03 12.48 15.25
CA PRO A 285 13.56 13.55 16.14
C PRO A 285 14.56 14.70 16.19
N VAL A 286 14.06 15.94 16.25
CA VAL A 286 14.92 17.11 16.47
C VAL A 286 15.56 17.01 17.86
N ASP A 287 16.86 17.31 17.95
CA ASP A 287 17.61 17.27 19.20
C ASP A 287 16.91 18.06 20.32
N GLY A 288 16.88 17.47 21.51
CA GLY A 288 16.28 18.06 22.71
C GLY A 288 14.76 17.98 22.79
N LYS A 289 14.05 17.38 21.82
CA LYS A 289 12.61 17.13 21.93
C LYS A 289 12.29 15.96 22.87
N PRO A 290 11.24 16.07 23.70
CA PRO A 290 10.85 14.99 24.59
C PRO A 290 10.27 13.80 23.79
N GLN A 291 10.90 12.63 23.92
CA GLN A 291 10.49 11.40 23.23
C GLN A 291 9.28 10.75 23.93
N ARG A 292 8.09 11.30 23.70
CA ARG A 292 6.84 10.87 24.35
C ARG A 292 5.90 10.25 23.33
N ALA A 293 5.46 9.01 23.56
CA ALA A 293 4.53 8.31 22.67
C ALA A 293 3.21 9.07 22.47
N PHE A 294 2.82 9.87 23.45
CA PHE A 294 1.65 10.75 23.38
C PHE A 294 1.71 11.75 22.21
N ASN A 295 2.91 12.17 21.80
CA ASN A 295 3.09 13.05 20.62
C ASN A 295 2.70 12.34 19.31
N ALA A 296 2.63 11.00 19.29
CA ALA A 296 2.14 10.20 18.18
C ALA A 296 0.67 9.80 18.36
N TYR A 297 0.27 9.40 19.57
CA TYR A 297 -1.10 8.97 19.83
C TYR A 297 -2.14 10.07 19.64
N ILE A 298 -1.86 11.33 20.04
CA ILE A 298 -2.85 12.40 19.88
C ILE A 298 -3.17 12.64 18.39
N PRO A 299 -2.20 12.94 17.50
CA PRO A 299 -2.57 13.28 16.13
C PRO A 299 -3.22 12.11 15.39
N VAL A 300 -2.75 10.88 15.63
CA VAL A 300 -3.38 9.66 15.08
C VAL A 300 -4.80 9.49 15.60
N ALA A 301 -5.03 9.66 16.90
CA ALA A 301 -6.38 9.56 17.46
C ALA A 301 -7.30 10.66 16.92
N VAL A 302 -6.80 11.90 16.77
CA VAL A 302 -7.57 13.01 16.18
C VAL A 302 -7.94 12.69 14.74
N MET A 303 -7.00 12.18 13.92
CA MET A 303 -7.27 11.75 12.55
C MET A 303 -8.33 10.64 12.50
N VAL A 304 -8.15 9.56 13.29
CA VAL A 304 -9.11 8.44 13.33
C VAL A 304 -10.50 8.92 13.76
N LEU A 305 -10.58 9.74 14.81
CA LEU A 305 -11.84 10.32 15.26
C LEU A 305 -12.43 11.27 14.23
N GLY A 306 -11.60 12.04 13.54
CA GLY A 306 -11.99 12.93 12.45
C GLY A 306 -12.67 12.17 11.31
N VAL A 307 -12.10 11.05 10.88
CA VAL A 307 -12.72 10.17 9.87
C VAL A 307 -14.04 9.60 10.37
N VAL A 308 -14.08 9.06 11.60
CA VAL A 308 -15.30 8.46 12.16
C VAL A 308 -16.41 9.50 12.31
N VAL A 309 -16.10 10.69 12.83
CA VAL A 309 -17.06 11.80 12.96
C VAL A 309 -17.47 12.31 11.59
N GLY A 310 -16.53 12.44 10.65
CA GLY A 310 -16.80 12.84 9.27
C GLY A 310 -17.78 11.90 8.60
N LEU A 311 -17.54 10.58 8.66
CA LEU A 311 -18.44 9.57 8.12
C LEU A 311 -19.82 9.61 8.79
N TYR A 312 -19.86 9.86 10.10
CA TYR A 312 -21.12 9.98 10.82
C TYR A 312 -21.92 11.21 10.37
N VAL A 313 -21.27 12.38 10.28
CA VAL A 313 -21.92 13.64 9.92
C VAL A 313 -22.38 13.60 8.46
N THR A 314 -21.49 13.26 7.53
CA THR A 314 -21.84 13.19 6.10
C THR A 314 -22.86 12.09 5.82
N GLY A 315 -22.79 10.97 6.55
CA GLY A 315 -23.78 9.90 6.48
C GLY A 315 -25.16 10.30 6.99
N ARG A 316 -25.22 11.07 8.08
CA ARG A 316 -26.51 11.59 8.60
C ARG A 316 -27.13 12.61 7.66
N GLU A 317 -26.31 13.46 7.04
CA GLU A 317 -26.77 14.40 6.01
C GLU A 317 -27.28 13.66 4.77
N GLY A 318 -26.59 12.60 4.33
CA GLY A 318 -27.00 11.77 3.19
C GLY A 318 -28.30 10.99 3.39
N LEU A 319 -28.58 10.55 4.63
CA LEU A 319 -29.80 9.81 4.98
C LEU A 319 -31.08 10.67 5.01
N GLY A 320 -30.97 11.98 5.23
CA GLY A 320 -32.13 12.85 5.46
C GLY A 320 -32.94 12.50 6.73
N ASP A 321 -34.26 12.66 6.67
CA ASP A 321 -35.20 12.58 7.80
C ASP A 321 -35.61 11.14 8.18
N VAL A 322 -34.64 10.23 8.26
CA VAL A 322 -34.88 8.88 8.83
C VAL A 322 -34.85 8.97 10.37
N SER A 323 -35.92 8.50 11.01
CA SER A 323 -36.16 8.67 12.45
C SER A 323 -35.29 7.79 13.36
N ASP A 324 -34.82 6.63 12.89
CA ASP A 324 -33.90 5.74 13.63
C ASP A 324 -32.93 5.02 12.66
N PRO A 325 -31.94 5.73 12.08
CA PRO A 325 -30.99 5.10 11.18
C PRO A 325 -30.02 4.20 11.96
N THR A 326 -29.74 3.01 11.45
CA THR A 326 -28.69 2.16 12.02
C THR A 326 -27.30 2.71 11.68
N LEU A 327 -26.27 2.31 12.42
CA LEU A 327 -24.88 2.72 12.11
C LEU A 327 -24.46 2.29 10.68
N LYS A 328 -24.97 1.15 10.22
CA LYS A 328 -24.73 0.67 8.86
C LYS A 328 -25.38 1.60 7.83
N ASP A 329 -26.58 2.10 8.10
CA ASP A 329 -27.27 3.04 7.21
C ASP A 329 -26.51 4.38 7.15
N ILE A 330 -25.98 4.85 8.28
CA ILE A 330 -25.21 6.09 8.34
C ILE A 330 -23.91 5.96 7.53
N ILE A 331 -23.10 4.94 7.83
CA ILE A 331 -21.85 4.70 7.10
C ILE A 331 -22.12 4.40 5.62
N GLY A 332 -23.21 3.70 5.34
CA GLY A 332 -23.64 3.32 3.99
C GLY A 332 -24.20 4.46 3.15
N ASN A 333 -24.33 5.68 3.69
CA ASN A 333 -24.72 6.89 2.95
C ASN A 333 -23.69 8.02 3.15
N ALA A 334 -22.51 7.72 3.71
CA ALA A 334 -21.51 8.71 4.05
C ALA A 334 -20.65 9.09 2.85
N ASN A 335 -20.48 10.40 2.62
CA ASN A 335 -19.46 10.88 1.69
C ASN A 335 -18.07 10.67 2.31
N SER A 336 -17.42 9.61 1.84
CA SER A 336 -16.17 9.10 2.43
C SER A 336 -14.98 9.99 2.06
N TYR A 337 -14.95 10.57 0.87
CA TYR A 337 -13.90 11.51 0.47
C TYR A 337 -13.91 12.78 1.33
N THR A 338 -15.10 13.32 1.60
CA THR A 338 -15.27 14.49 2.47
C THR A 338 -14.88 14.17 3.91
N ALA A 339 -15.29 13.00 4.41
CA ALA A 339 -14.93 12.56 5.76
C ALA A 339 -13.41 12.42 5.93
N LEU A 340 -12.71 11.90 4.92
CA LEU A 340 -11.24 11.81 4.91
C LEU A 340 -10.59 13.21 4.90
N MET A 341 -11.14 14.17 4.15
CA MET A 341 -10.60 15.53 4.12
C MET A 341 -10.75 16.30 5.44
N TRP A 342 -11.72 15.94 6.28
CA TRP A 342 -11.95 16.60 7.58
C TRP A 342 -11.07 16.06 8.71
N ALA A 343 -10.36 14.95 8.46
CA ALA A 343 -9.51 14.25 9.42
C ALA A 343 -8.07 14.76 9.43
#